data_AF-A0A7C3JSI7-F1
#
_entry.id   AF-A0A7C3JSI7-F1
#
_cell.length_a   1.000
_cell.length_b   1.000
_cell.length_c   1.000
_cell.angle_alpha   90.00
_cell.angle_beta   90.00
_cell.angle_gamma   90.00
#
_symmetry.space_group_name_H-M   'P 1'
#
loop_
_entity.id
_entity.type
_entity.pdbx_description
1 polymer ?
#
loop_
_entity_poly.entity_id
_entity_poly.type
_entity_poly.pdbx_seq_one_letter_code
_entity_poly.pdbx_strand_id
1 'polypeptide(L)'
;MVRRAATGSVGREARLFDLIGAIYDAALVPENLPQVLSRLTEQTGGVWTLMSLVPLQGAGVFSFQNAEADPEHLALFHRKYATPETNPTVPLMLTSRPGDILLREKFYDDTTWERFDI
;
A
#
# COMPACT_ATOMS: atom_id res chain seq x y z
N MET A 1 27.40 2.64 -26.10
CA MET A 1 28.12 1.51 -25.44
C MET A 1 27.64 1.44 -23.99
N VAL A 2 26.57 0.68 -23.74
CA VAL A 2 25.91 0.60 -22.43
C VAL A 2 26.62 -0.46 -21.60
N ARG A 3 27.32 -0.06 -20.54
CA ARG A 3 27.93 -0.98 -19.57
C ARG A 3 26.80 -1.62 -18.74
N ARG A 4 26.40 -2.85 -19.08
CA ARG A 4 25.66 -3.74 -18.18
C ARG A 4 26.56 -4.04 -16.99
N ALA A 5 26.23 -3.48 -15.82
CA ALA A 5 26.86 -3.86 -14.57
C ALA A 5 26.40 -5.28 -14.23
N ALA A 6 27.33 -6.23 -14.35
CA ALA A 6 27.20 -7.56 -13.78
C ALA A 6 27.37 -7.45 -12.25
N THR A 7 26.28 -7.17 -11.53
CA THR A 7 26.22 -7.37 -10.07
C THR A 7 25.75 -8.79 -9.81
N GLY A 8 26.73 -9.64 -9.48
CA GLY A 8 26.66 -11.10 -9.46
C GLY A 8 25.71 -11.71 -8.43
N SER A 9 25.40 -12.98 -8.65
CA SER A 9 24.53 -13.84 -7.83
C SER A 9 24.81 -13.76 -6.32
N VAL A 10 26.08 -13.64 -5.93
CA VAL A 10 26.54 -13.54 -4.53
C VAL A 10 25.89 -12.38 -3.77
N GLY A 11 25.67 -11.24 -4.44
CA GLY A 11 25.03 -10.08 -3.82
C GLY A 11 23.51 -10.19 -3.70
N ARG A 12 22.86 -11.11 -4.42
CA ARG A 12 21.42 -11.38 -4.26
C ARG A 12 21.17 -12.39 -3.15
N GLU A 13 22.04 -13.39 -3.05
CA GLU A 13 21.97 -14.43 -2.03
C GLU A 13 22.21 -13.86 -0.62
N ALA A 14 23.21 -13.00 -0.45
CA ALA A 14 23.43 -12.28 0.82
C ALA A 14 22.20 -11.44 1.24
N ARG A 15 21.59 -10.74 0.29
CA ARG A 15 20.37 -9.94 0.52
C ARG A 15 19.16 -10.78 0.94
N LEU A 16 19.06 -12.01 0.42
CA LEU A 16 18.02 -12.96 0.80
C LEU A 16 18.23 -13.43 2.25
N PHE A 17 19.46 -13.77 2.63
CA PHE A 17 19.79 -14.19 4.00
C PHE A 17 19.55 -13.07 5.02
N ASP A 18 19.92 -11.83 4.69
CA ASP A 18 19.65 -10.66 5.53
C ASP A 18 18.14 -10.44 5.73
N LEU A 19 17.33 -10.65 4.69
CA LEU A 19 15.88 -10.52 4.77
C LEU A 19 15.25 -11.61 5.65
N ILE A 20 15.71 -12.86 5.49
CA ILE A 20 15.24 -13.98 6.31
C ILE A 20 15.56 -13.69 7.78
N GLY A 21 16.79 -13.24 8.10
CA GLY A 21 17.16 -12.84 9.46
C GLY A 21 16.24 -11.74 10.02
N ALA A 22 15.97 -10.71 9.23
CA ALA A 22 15.08 -9.63 9.63
C ALA A 22 13.64 -10.08 9.89
N ILE A 23 13.13 -11.09 9.16
CA ILE A 23 11.80 -11.68 9.41
C ILE A 23 11.79 -12.41 10.77
N TYR A 24 12.84 -13.15 11.10
CA TYR A 24 12.95 -13.80 12.41
C TYR A 24 13.09 -12.78 13.55
N ASP A 25 13.85 -11.71 13.35
CA ASP A 25 13.97 -10.64 14.35
C ASP A 25 12.65 -9.89 14.55
N ALA A 26 11.88 -9.66 13.48
CA ALA A 26 10.55 -9.08 13.56
C ALA A 26 9.53 -9.99 14.28
N ALA A 27 9.75 -11.32 14.31
CA ALA A 27 8.93 -12.21 15.11
C ALA A 27 9.16 -12.02 16.63
N LEU A 28 10.33 -11.53 17.02
CA LEU A 28 10.67 -11.19 18.41
C LEU A 28 10.32 -9.74 18.76
N VAL A 29 10.30 -8.85 17.77
CA VAL A 29 9.96 -7.43 17.90
C VAL A 29 8.95 -7.04 16.79
N PRO A 30 7.64 -7.29 17.01
CA PRO A 30 6.60 -7.10 15.99
C PRO A 30 6.52 -5.69 15.41
N GLU A 31 6.98 -4.68 16.14
CA GLU A 31 7.00 -3.28 15.71
C GLU A 31 7.91 -3.06 14.49
N ASN A 32 8.89 -3.94 14.26
CA ASN A 32 9.80 -3.88 13.13
C ASN A 32 9.22 -4.52 11.86
N LEU A 33 8.12 -5.27 11.96
CA LEU A 33 7.52 -6.00 10.84
C LEU A 33 7.18 -5.10 9.64
N PRO A 34 6.62 -3.88 9.79
CA PRO A 34 6.35 -3.00 8.65
C PRO A 34 7.61 -2.66 7.84
N GLN A 35 8.74 -2.43 8.51
CA GLN A 35 10.00 -2.10 7.85
C GLN A 35 10.60 -3.30 7.11
N VAL A 36 10.45 -4.51 7.66
CA VAL A 36 10.86 -5.75 7.00
C VAL A 36 10.03 -6.03 5.75
N LEU A 37 8.71 -5.84 5.84
CA LEU A 37 7.81 -5.97 4.69
C LEU A 37 8.13 -4.93 3.60
N SER A 38 8.44 -3.69 3.97
CA SER A 38 8.88 -2.66 3.00
C SER A 38 10.13 -3.10 2.23
N ARG A 39 11.14 -3.64 2.93
CA ARG A 39 12.38 -4.14 2.31
C ARG A 39 12.14 -5.35 1.39
N LEU A 40 11.28 -6.29 1.79
CA LEU A 40 10.86 -7.41 0.93
C LEU A 40 10.20 -6.90 -0.35
N THR A 41 9.36 -5.88 -0.21
CA THR A 41 8.62 -5.25 -1.31
C THR A 41 9.61 -4.59 -2.28
N GLU A 42 10.58 -3.80 -1.79
CA GLU A 42 11.67 -3.24 -2.60
C GLU A 42 12.51 -4.32 -3.32
N GLN A 43 12.90 -5.40 -2.63
CA GLN A 43 13.73 -6.48 -3.20
C GLN A 43 12.99 -7.30 -4.28
N THR A 44 11.67 -7.41 -4.18
CA THR A 44 10.82 -8.08 -5.18
C THR A 44 10.38 -7.14 -6.30
N GLY A 45 10.79 -5.87 -6.27
CA GLY A 45 10.37 -4.85 -7.24
C GLY A 45 8.91 -4.43 -7.05
N GLY A 46 8.32 -4.73 -5.90
CA GLY A 46 7.03 -4.19 -5.52
C GLY A 46 7.20 -2.77 -4.99
N VAL A 47 6.63 -1.78 -5.67
CA VAL A 47 6.37 -0.47 -5.09
C VAL A 47 4.86 -0.33 -4.98
N TRP A 48 4.26 -1.09 -4.06
CA TRP A 48 2.81 -1.28 -4.03
C TRP A 48 2.13 -0.27 -3.12
N THR A 49 1.37 0.64 -3.69
CA THR A 49 0.48 1.55 -2.97
C THR A 49 -0.86 0.85 -2.77
N LEU A 50 -1.33 0.75 -1.53
CA LEU A 50 -2.71 0.30 -1.25
C LEU A 50 -3.69 1.37 -1.73
N MET A 51 -4.59 1.00 -2.63
CA MET A 51 -5.52 1.92 -3.28
C MET A 51 -6.92 1.84 -2.68
N SER A 52 -7.40 0.63 -2.40
CA SER A 52 -8.72 0.42 -1.81
C SER A 52 -8.84 -0.91 -1.07
N LEU A 53 -9.85 -0.98 -0.20
CA LEU A 53 -10.36 -2.22 0.38
C LEU A 53 -11.82 -2.34 0.00
N VAL A 54 -12.16 -3.35 -0.80
CA VAL A 54 -13.51 -3.59 -1.30
C VAL A 54 -14.05 -4.94 -0.81
N PRO A 55 -15.30 -5.01 -0.33
CA PRO A 55 -15.91 -6.29 -0.02
C PRO A 55 -16.24 -7.05 -1.32
N LEU A 56 -15.59 -8.19 -1.53
CA LEU A 56 -15.88 -9.10 -2.64
C LEU A 56 -16.26 -10.47 -2.08
N GLN A 57 -17.47 -10.94 -2.39
CA GLN A 57 -17.98 -12.26 -1.98
C GLN A 57 -17.88 -12.54 -0.47
N GLY A 58 -18.07 -11.51 0.37
CA GLY A 58 -18.02 -11.64 1.82
C GLY A 58 -16.60 -11.61 2.42
N ALA A 59 -15.56 -11.42 1.61
CA ALA A 59 -14.19 -11.19 2.06
C ALA A 59 -13.73 -9.76 1.66
N GLY A 60 -12.91 -9.13 2.49
CA GLY A 60 -12.25 -7.87 2.14
C GLY A 60 -11.12 -8.14 1.15
N VAL A 61 -11.18 -7.52 -0.04
CA VAL A 61 -10.12 -7.58 -1.05
C VAL A 61 -9.39 -6.25 -1.09
N PHE A 62 -8.09 -6.29 -0.88
CA PHE A 62 -7.20 -5.14 -1.02
C PHE A 62 -6.81 -4.97 -2.48
N SER A 63 -6.89 -3.75 -3.00
CA SER A 63 -6.31 -3.40 -4.29
C SER A 63 -4.99 -2.67 -4.07
N PHE A 64 -3.96 -3.11 -4.79
CA PHE A 64 -2.63 -2.54 -4.74
C PHE A 64 -2.20 -2.10 -6.14
N GLN A 65 -1.47 -1.00 -6.22
CA GLN A 65 -0.91 -0.51 -7.48
C GLN A 65 0.60 -0.40 -7.38
N ASN A 66 1.33 -0.87 -8.40
CA ASN A 66 2.76 -0.57 -8.52
C ASN A 66 2.96 0.88 -9.04
N ALA A 67 3.50 1.76 -8.20
CA ALA A 67 3.75 3.16 -8.52
C ALA A 67 4.66 3.39 -9.75
N GLU A 68 5.59 2.47 -10.00
CA GLU A 68 6.51 2.54 -11.13
C GLU A 68 5.92 1.94 -12.43
N ALA A 69 4.95 1.04 -12.31
CA ALA A 69 4.36 0.36 -13.45
C ALA A 69 3.33 1.23 -14.18
N ASP A 70 2.62 2.10 -13.47
CA ASP A 70 1.61 2.99 -14.04
C ASP A 70 1.58 4.34 -13.30
N PRO A 71 2.55 5.24 -13.59
CA PRO A 71 2.63 6.55 -12.95
C PRO A 71 1.42 7.45 -13.27
N GLU A 72 0.76 7.24 -14.41
CA GLU A 72 -0.44 8.01 -14.80
C GLU A 72 -1.64 7.66 -13.93
N HIS A 73 -1.87 6.36 -13.69
CA HIS A 73 -2.94 5.91 -12.81
C HIS A 73 -2.68 6.31 -11.35
N LEU A 74 -1.42 6.32 -10.90
CA LEU A 74 -1.07 6.80 -9.55
C LEU A 74 -1.33 8.31 -9.42
N ALA A 75 -0.94 9.09 -10.43
CA ALA A 75 -1.20 10.53 -10.46
C ALA A 75 -2.71 10.83 -10.49
N LEU A 76 -3.49 10.07 -11.26
CA LEU A 76 -4.94 10.16 -11.26
C LEU A 76 -5.52 9.86 -9.88
N PHE A 77 -5.03 8.82 -9.23
CA PHE A 77 -5.48 8.46 -7.89
C PHE A 77 -5.17 9.55 -6.87
N HIS A 78 -3.94 10.08 -6.84
CA HIS A 78 -3.62 11.18 -5.93
C HIS A 78 -4.48 12.42 -6.17
N ARG A 79 -4.75 12.74 -7.44
CA ARG A 79 -5.60 13.89 -7.79
C ARG A 79 -7.05 13.72 -7.33
N LYS A 80 -7.58 12.50 -7.37
CA LYS A 80 -9.00 12.22 -7.08
C LYS A 80 -9.27 11.78 -5.64
N TYR A 81 -8.31 11.13 -4.98
CA TYR A 81 -8.58 10.41 -3.74
C TYR A 81 -7.66 10.80 -2.56
N ALA A 82 -6.63 11.63 -2.77
CA ALA A 82 -5.65 11.92 -1.70
C ALA A 82 -5.91 13.21 -0.93
N THR A 83 -6.89 14.03 -1.32
CA THR A 83 -7.19 15.30 -0.62
C THR A 83 -8.56 15.28 0.05
N PRO A 84 -8.74 16.00 1.16
CA PRO A 84 -10.05 16.16 1.82
C PRO A 84 -11.19 16.64 0.92
N GLU A 85 -10.86 17.47 -0.07
CA GLU A 85 -11.82 18.09 -0.98
C GLU A 85 -12.33 17.12 -2.05
N THR A 86 -11.51 16.13 -2.39
CA THR A 86 -11.78 15.16 -3.45
C THR A 86 -12.14 13.77 -2.89
N ASN A 87 -11.74 13.49 -1.66
CA ASN A 87 -12.09 12.28 -0.94
C ASN A 87 -12.70 12.60 0.43
N PRO A 88 -14.03 12.46 0.58
CA PRO A 88 -14.73 12.80 1.81
C PRO A 88 -14.38 11.85 2.97
N THR A 89 -13.68 10.74 2.71
CA THR A 89 -13.21 9.81 3.75
C THR A 89 -11.94 10.30 4.46
N VAL A 90 -11.14 11.18 3.85
CA VAL A 90 -9.88 11.68 4.44
C VAL A 90 -10.14 12.45 5.75
N PRO A 91 -11.08 13.41 5.84
CA PRO A 91 -11.44 14.05 7.11
C PRO A 91 -11.92 13.07 8.18
N LEU A 92 -12.66 12.04 7.78
CA LEU A 92 -13.15 11.01 8.70
C LEU A 92 -11.98 10.20 9.28
N MET A 93 -11.03 9.80 8.44
CA MET A 93 -9.81 9.13 8.90
C MET A 93 -9.00 9.98 9.87
N LEU A 94 -8.82 11.27 9.57
CA LEU A 94 -8.05 12.19 10.41
C LEU A 94 -8.67 12.45 11.78
N THR A 95 -9.99 12.27 11.92
CA THR A 95 -10.72 12.50 13.17
C THR A 95 -11.03 11.21 13.94
N SER A 96 -10.75 10.05 13.35
CA SER A 96 -11.01 8.73 13.96
C SER A 96 -9.86 8.28 14.84
N ARG A 97 -10.13 7.37 15.78
CA ARG A 97 -9.07 6.85 16.65
C ARG A 97 -8.23 5.84 15.86
N PRO A 98 -6.90 5.82 16.07
CA PRO A 98 -6.07 4.77 15.50
C PRO A 98 -6.59 3.37 15.84
N GLY A 99 -6.78 2.54 14.81
CA GLY A 99 -7.33 1.18 14.95
C GLY A 99 -8.84 1.06 14.67
N ASP A 100 -9.56 2.18 14.55
CA ASP A 100 -10.97 2.14 14.14
C ASP A 100 -11.11 1.76 12.67
N ILE A 101 -11.99 0.79 12.39
CA ILE A 101 -12.36 0.43 11.03
C ILE A 101 -13.52 1.31 10.58
N LEU A 102 -13.22 2.23 9.67
CA LEU A 102 -14.20 3.12 9.04
C LEU A 102 -14.81 2.41 7.84
N LEU A 103 -16.10 2.12 7.97
CA LEU A 103 -16.90 1.55 6.89
C LEU A 103 -17.72 2.66 6.27
N ARG A 104 -17.67 2.78 4.94
CA ARG A 104 -18.41 3.80 4.16
C ARG A 104 -19.88 3.86 4.56
N GLU A 105 -20.51 2.71 4.73
CA GLU A 105 -21.94 2.54 5.01
C GLU A 105 -22.35 3.14 6.36
N LYS A 106 -21.40 3.39 7.26
CA LYS A 106 -21.67 4.06 8.54
C LYS A 106 -21.78 5.57 8.43
N PHE A 107 -21.28 6.16 7.34
CA PHE A 107 -21.12 7.61 7.18
C PHE A 107 -21.82 8.17 5.95
N TYR A 108 -22.01 7.35 4.91
CA TYR A 108 -22.64 7.75 3.66
C TYR A 108 -23.64 6.71 3.18
N ASP A 109 -24.80 7.18 2.71
CA ASP A 109 -25.67 6.37 1.85
C ASP A 109 -25.14 6.33 0.41
N ASP A 110 -25.57 5.33 -0.37
CA ASP A 110 -25.06 5.11 -1.73
C ASP A 110 -25.29 6.33 -2.63
N THR A 111 -26.45 6.98 -2.53
CA THR A 111 -26.80 8.18 -3.31
C THR A 111 -25.87 9.37 -3.02
N THR A 112 -25.49 9.54 -1.76
CA THR A 112 -24.60 10.60 -1.30
C THR A 112 -23.17 10.29 -1.72
N TRP A 113 -22.77 9.02 -1.66
CA TRP A 113 -21.48 8.56 -2.13
C TRP A 113 -21.29 8.77 -3.64
N GLU A 114 -22.27 8.37 -4.45
CA GLU A 114 -22.25 8.50 -5.91
C GLU A 114 -22.18 9.97 -6.37
N ARG A 115 -22.74 10.90 -5.59
CA ARG A 115 -22.67 12.35 -5.90
C ARG A 115 -21.29 12.96 -5.71
N PHE A 116 -20.40 12.32 -4.97
CA PHE A 116 -19.02 12.80 -4.83
C PHE A 116 -18.17 12.56 -6.09
N ASP A 117 -18.71 11.90 -7.13
CA ASP A 117 -18.08 11.71 -8.44
C ASP A 117 -16.63 11.13 -8.34
N ILE A 118 -16.42 10.31 -7.32
CA ILE A 118 -15.15 9.68 -7.01
C ILE A 118 -14.98 8.42 -7.85
#